data_AF-A0A8B3FFW2-F1
#
_entry.id   AF-A0A8B3FFW2-F1
#
_cell.length_a   1.000
_cell.length_b   1.000
_cell.length_c   1.000
_cell.angle_alpha   90.00
_cell.angle_beta   90.00
_cell.angle_gamma   90.00
#
_symmetry.space_group_name_H-M   'P 1'
#
loop_
_entity.id
_entity.type
_entity.pdbx_description
1 polymer ?
#
loop_
_entity_poly.entity_id
_entity_poly.type
_entity_poly.pdbx_seq_one_letter_code
_entity_poly.pdbx_strand_id
1 'polypeptide(L)' 'MKKVGIDDSLQGRKMLTDHFSESLKGSSNVTGVFRGHGGILQEIRESLLIGPSGKATMPETTYEIMLSGARRFLITIPKS' A
#
# COMPACT_ATOMS: atom_id res chain seq x y z
N MET A 1 1.92 12.89 2.18
CA MET A 1 1.28 13.12 0.87
C MET A 1 1.66 14.43 0.19
N LYS A 2 1.73 15.57 0.91
CA LYS A 2 2.20 16.86 0.34
C LYS A 2 3.50 16.75 -0.47
N LYS A 3 4.51 16.02 0.03
CA LYS A 3 5.79 15.76 -0.67
C LYS A 3 5.60 15.24 -2.10
N VAL A 4 4.66 14.31 -2.30
CA VAL A 4 4.41 13.67 -3.60
C VAL A 4 3.36 14.42 -4.43
N GLY A 5 2.73 15.47 -3.89
CA GLY A 5 1.73 16.27 -4.62
C GLY A 5 0.38 15.56 -4.79
N ILE A 6 0.04 14.66 -3.86
CA ILE A 6 -1.28 14.03 -3.79
C ILE A 6 -2.07 14.77 -2.70
N ASP A 7 -3.15 15.41 -3.11
CA ASP A 7 -4.09 16.13 -2.24
C ASP A 7 -5.27 15.24 -1.82
N ASP A 8 -6.12 15.75 -0.93
CA ASP A 8 -7.35 15.07 -0.50
C ASP A 8 -8.54 15.43 -1.42
N SER A 9 -8.31 15.40 -2.73
CA SER A 9 -9.37 15.47 -3.74
C SER A 9 -9.84 14.07 -4.13
N LEU A 10 -10.94 14.01 -4.90
CA LEU A 10 -11.38 12.76 -5.51
C LEU A 10 -10.28 12.14 -6.39
N GLN A 11 -9.53 12.97 -7.11
CA GLN A 11 -8.44 12.51 -7.97
C GLN A 11 -7.28 11.95 -7.15
N GLY A 12 -6.88 12.65 -6.08
CA GLY A 12 -5.82 12.19 -5.18
C GLY A 12 -6.16 10.87 -4.49
N ARG A 13 -7.41 10.72 -4.00
CA ARG A 13 -7.90 9.44 -3.45
C ARG A 13 -7.89 8.33 -4.49
N LYS A 14 -8.32 8.61 -5.72
CA LYS A 14 -8.28 7.63 -6.82
C LYS A 14 -6.84 7.16 -7.11
N MET A 15 -5.87 8.08 -7.16
CA MET A 15 -4.47 7.73 -7.39
C MET A 15 -3.94 6.75 -6.33
N LEU A 16 -4.28 6.96 -5.05
CA LEU A 16 -3.88 6.05 -3.99
C LEU A 16 -4.57 4.69 -4.10
N THR A 17 -5.88 4.67 -4.35
CA THR A 17 -6.62 3.42 -4.57
C THR A 17 -6.04 2.62 -5.73
N ASP A 18 -5.79 3.26 -6.87
CA ASP A 18 -5.20 2.62 -8.04
C ASP A 18 -3.80 2.09 -7.72
N HIS A 19 -2.94 2.89 -7.06
CA HIS A 19 -1.59 2.49 -6.69
C HIS A 19 -1.57 1.26 -5.77
N PHE A 20 -2.37 1.25 -4.70
CA PHE A 20 -2.42 0.12 -3.77
C PHE A 20 -3.07 -1.11 -4.41
N SER A 21 -4.00 -0.93 -5.36
CA SER A 21 -4.56 -2.04 -6.13
C SER A 21 -3.52 -2.65 -7.07
N GLU A 22 -2.69 -1.82 -7.71
CA GLU A 22 -1.59 -2.28 -8.55
C GLU A 22 -0.53 -3.03 -7.75
N SER A 23 -0.23 -2.58 -6.52
CA SER A 23 0.75 -3.24 -5.64
C SER A 23 0.37 -4.69 -5.27
N LEU A 24 -0.89 -5.06 -5.42
CA LEU A 24 -1.41 -6.41 -5.18
C LEU A 24 -1.28 -7.33 -6.41
N LYS A 25 -0.93 -6.79 -7.58
CA LYS A 25 -0.73 -7.60 -8.80
C LYS A 25 0.63 -8.29 -8.75
N GLY A 26 0.63 -9.51 -8.22
CA GLY A 26 1.82 -10.35 -8.08
C GLY A 26 2.30 -10.45 -6.63
N SER A 27 3.48 -11.04 -6.42
CA SER A 27 4.04 -11.28 -5.09
C SER A 27 5.51 -10.89 -4.95
N SER A 28 6.15 -10.38 -6.01
CA SER A 28 7.57 -9.99 -6.00
C SER A 28 7.88 -8.84 -5.04
N ASN A 29 6.86 -8.07 -4.67
CA ASN A 29 6.98 -6.95 -3.75
C ASN A 29 6.56 -7.27 -2.32
N VAL A 30 6.25 -8.55 -2.00
CA VAL A 30 5.98 -9.00 -0.64
C VAL A 30 7.31 -9.09 0.11
N THR A 31 7.44 -8.32 1.18
CA THR A 31 8.67 -8.25 1.99
C THR A 31 8.55 -9.02 3.31
N GLY A 32 7.33 -9.40 3.71
CA GLY A 32 7.11 -10.21 4.90
C GLY A 32 5.68 -10.74 5.00
N VAL A 33 5.53 -11.86 5.72
CA VAL A 33 4.23 -12.45 6.06
C VAL A 33 4.27 -12.83 7.54
N PHE A 34 3.25 -12.45 8.30
CA PHE A 34 3.21 -12.67 9.73
C PHE A 34 1.76 -12.80 10.23
N ARG A 35 1.59 -13.23 11.48
CA ARG A 35 0.30 -13.20 12.17
C ARG A 35 0.27 -12.01 13.12
N GLY A 36 -0.66 -11.09 12.87
CA GLY A 36 -0.89 -9.92 13.72
C GLY A 36 -1.74 -10.26 14.96
N HIS A 37 -2.28 -9.22 15.58
CA HIS A 37 -3.19 -9.37 16.71
C HIS A 37 -4.37 -10.30 16.38
N GLY A 38 -4.76 -11.15 17.33
CA GLY A 38 -5.82 -12.13 17.13
C GLY A 38 -5.48 -13.26 16.14
N GLY A 39 -4.21 -13.41 15.75
CA GLY A 39 -3.77 -14.46 14.83
C GLY A 39 -4.11 -14.21 13.36
N ILE A 40 -4.57 -13.01 13.03
CA ILE A 40 -4.93 -12.60 11.67
C ILE A 40 -3.69 -12.65 10.78
N LEU A 41 -3.79 -13.35 9.65
CA LEU A 41 -2.69 -13.45 8.70
C LEU A 41 -2.54 -12.13 7.92
N GLN A 42 -1.34 -11.59 7.89
CA GLN A 42 -1.01 -10.31 7.28
C GLN A 42 0.24 -10.44 6.40
N GLU A 43 0.33 -9.59 5.39
CA GLU A 43 1.51 -9.46 4.54
C GLU A 43 1.93 -7.99 4.41
N ILE A 44 3.23 -7.77 4.30
CA ILE A 44 3.85 -6.46 4.08
C ILE A 44 4.30 -6.41 2.62
N ARG A 45 4.02 -5.28 1.97
CA ARG A 45 4.45 -5.01 0.60
C ARG A 45 5.12 -3.65 0.53
N GLU A 46 6.15 -3.54 -0.30
CA GLU A 46 6.73 -2.25 -0.68
C GLU A 46 6.34 -1.89 -2.11
N SER A 47 6.02 -0.63 -2.38
CA SER A 47 5.66 -0.18 -3.73
C SER A 47 6.20 1.21 -4.03
N LEU A 48 6.74 1.44 -5.23
CA LEU A 48 7.23 2.78 -5.58
C LEU A 48 6.06 3.68 -5.98
N LEU A 49 5.83 4.76 -5.23
CA LEU A 49 4.83 5.77 -5.56
C LEU A 49 5.50 7.05 -6.04
N ILE A 50 5.32 7.38 -7.32
CA ILE A 50 5.71 8.67 -7.91
C ILE A 50 4.43 9.51 -8.05
N GLY A 51 4.37 10.64 -7.36
CA GLY A 51 3.19 11.50 -7.40
C GLY A 51 3.33 12.69 -8.36
N PRO A 52 2.25 13.48 -8.53
CA PRO A 52 2.19 14.59 -9.48
C PRO A 52 3.28 15.67 -9.32
N SER A 53 3.84 15.80 -8.11
CA SER A 53 4.98 16.71 -7.86
C SER A 53 6.31 16.28 -8.51
N GLY A 54 6.36 15.09 -9.11
CA GLY A 54 7.59 14.45 -9.60
C GLY A 54 8.47 13.83 -8.49
N LYS A 55 8.05 13.92 -7.22
CA LYS A 55 8.73 13.25 -6.10
C LYS A 55 8.20 11.84 -5.89
N ALA A 56 9.07 10.98 -5.36
CA ALA A 56 8.77 9.60 -5.03
C ALA A 56 8.79 9.33 -3.52
N THR A 57 8.15 8.23 -3.13
CA THR A 57 8.24 7.58 -1.82
C THR A 57 8.07 6.08 -2.03
N MET A 58 8.58 5.27 -1.10
CA MET A 58 8.37 3.81 -1.09
C MET A 58 7.49 3.47 0.11
N PRO A 59 6.15 3.45 -0.02
CA PRO A 59 5.31 3.04 1.08
C PRO A 59 5.51 1.57 1.39
N GLU A 60 5.70 1.28 2.67
CA GLU A 60 5.54 -0.05 3.22
C GLU A 60 4.06 -0.17 3.62
N THR A 61 3.34 -1.11 3.01
CA THR A 61 1.91 -1.29 3.20
C THR A 61 1.63 -2.66 3.79
N THR A 62 0.87 -2.69 4.87
CA THR A 62 0.37 -3.93 5.48
C THR A 62 -1.04 -4.22 4.99
N TYR A 63 -1.24 -5.44 4.51
CA TYR A 63 -2.54 -5.99 4.14
C TYR A 63 -2.89 -7.15 5.05
N GLU A 64 -4.17 -7.28 5.38
CA GLU A 64 -4.72 -8.54 5.89
C GLU A 64 -5.03 -9.48 4.73
N ILE A 65 -4.66 -10.74 4.89
CA ILE A 65 -5.06 -11.83 4.01
C ILE A 65 -6.37 -12.40 4.55
N MET A 66 -7.47 -12.09 3.88
CA MET A 66 -8.80 -12.60 4.22
C MET A 66 -8.91 -14.10 3.92
N LEU A 67 -9.90 -14.77 4.50
CA LEU A 67 -10.17 -16.20 4.24
C LEU A 67 -10.41 -16.52 2.76
N SER A 68 -10.94 -15.56 1.99
CA SER A 68 -11.13 -15.67 0.53
C SER A 68 -9.83 -15.57 -0.26
N GLY A 69 -8.71 -15.25 0.37
CA GLY A 69 -7.45 -14.88 -0.28
C GLY A 69 -7.40 -13.42 -0.74
N ALA A 70 -8.48 -12.65 -0.60
CA ALA A 70 -8.46 -11.21 -0.88
C ALA A 70 -7.56 -10.47 0.12
N ARG A 71 -6.99 -9.34 -0.31
CA ARG A 71 -6.19 -8.47 0.55
C ARG A 71 -7.01 -7.25 0.97
N ARG A 72 -7.07 -6.99 2.27
CA ARG A 72 -7.67 -5.78 2.84
C ARG A 72 -6.57 -4.83 3.29
N PHE A 73 -6.54 -3.62 2.75
CA PHE A 73 -5.60 -2.57 3.18
C PHE A 73 -5.80 -2.27 4.66
N LEU A 74 -4.72 -2.23 5.45
CA LEU A 74 -4.76 -1.85 6.86
C LEU A 74 -4.08 -0.51 7.10
N ILE A 75 -2.78 -0.45 6.80
CA ILE A 75 -1.96 0.72 7.08
C ILE A 75 -0.83 0.81 6.05
N THR A 76 -0.38 2.03 5.80
CA THR A 76 0.86 2.26 5.08
C THR A 76 1.73 3.28 5.79
N ILE A 77 3.04 3.05 5.75
CA ILE A 77 4.06 3.93 6.29
C ILE A 77 4.95 4.36 5.12
N PRO A 78 4.94 5.65 4.73
CA PRO A 78 5.82 6.13 3.66
C PRO A 78 7.28 6.12 4.15
N LYS A 79 8.16 5.40 3.43
CA LYS A 79 9.61 5.52 3.63
C LYS A 79 10.16 6.68 2.78
N SER A 80 11.09 7.43 3.39
CA SER A 80 11.66 8.69 2.89
C SER A 80 12.47 8.53 1.61
#